data_AF-G2GCF8-F1
#
_entry.id   AF-G2GCF8-F1
#
_cell.length_a   1.000
_cell.length_b   1.000
_cell.length_c   1.000
_cell.angle_alpha   90.00
_cell.angle_beta   90.00
_cell.angle_gamma   90.00
#
_symmetry.space_group_name_H-M   'P 1'
#
loop_
_entity.id
_entity.type
_entity.pdbx_description
1 polymer ?
#
loop_
_entity_poly.entity_id
_entity_poly.type
_entity_poly.pdbx_seq_one_letter_code
_entity_poly.pdbx_strand_id
1 'polypeptide(L)'
;MAITALPPDTATDIARVTEALGMITPRWNVRILLALSARPMRYSDLAAKVSWLHDGQLHPKVKALCDAGLVERTEHSARHVTYGNTERGSALLPVLPVIVTWAEEHLEKADHPLMAIEHIEDSLTLLTRRHAAAILWVLKTYQEVSGRTLARLVMPNSDWTNIYPPLRQLVDDALVNTEGKGRPYRLSASGNGLGPVFSALSAWAAGQPLHEAASHPVWGSPHAGPASKPWVSSLSRTAPGTPLPTRAPEVAPATWQSRELFSHSTTTGPETALPAGGPRR
;
A
#
# COMPACT_ATOMS: atom_id res chain seq x y z
N MET A 1 -5.87 -33.13 -8.47
CA MET A 1 -7.26 -32.86 -8.05
C MET A 1 -7.95 -32.03 -9.11
N ALA A 2 -9.18 -32.38 -9.50
CA ALA A 2 -9.96 -31.59 -10.45
C ALA A 2 -10.50 -30.35 -9.73
N ILE A 3 -9.95 -29.18 -10.04
CA ILE A 3 -10.43 -27.90 -9.50
C ILE A 3 -11.62 -27.48 -10.37
N THR A 4 -12.83 -27.75 -9.88
CA THR A 4 -14.08 -27.53 -10.59
C THR A 4 -14.68 -26.20 -10.12
N ALA A 5 -14.42 -25.13 -10.88
CA ALA A 5 -14.92 -23.78 -10.66
C ALA A 5 -14.62 -23.15 -9.27
N LEU A 6 -14.86 -21.84 -9.14
CA LEU A 6 -14.77 -21.16 -7.85
C LEU A 6 -16.04 -21.45 -7.02
N PRO A 7 -15.94 -21.63 -5.69
CA PRO A 7 -17.11 -21.66 -4.83
C PRO A 7 -17.98 -20.41 -5.03
N PRO A 8 -19.31 -20.52 -4.94
CA PRO A 8 -20.22 -19.39 -5.22
C PRO A 8 -19.97 -18.20 -4.30
N ASP A 9 -19.72 -18.44 -3.01
CA ASP A 9 -19.42 -17.39 -2.02
C ASP A 9 -18.15 -16.61 -2.41
N THR A 10 -17.12 -17.31 -2.89
CA THR A 10 -15.88 -16.70 -3.38
C THR A 10 -16.12 -15.84 -4.62
N ALA A 11 -16.95 -16.30 -5.56
CA ALA A 11 -17.28 -15.51 -6.75
C ALA A 11 -18.07 -14.24 -6.39
N THR A 12 -18.98 -14.32 -5.42
CA THR A 12 -19.72 -13.16 -4.89
C THR A 12 -18.79 -12.17 -4.21
N ASP A 13 -17.85 -12.62 -3.38
CA ASP A 13 -16.89 -11.72 -2.72
C ASP A 13 -15.97 -11.02 -3.73
N ILE A 14 -15.48 -11.74 -4.73
CA ILE A 14 -14.67 -11.15 -5.81
C ILE A 14 -15.47 -10.08 -6.55
N ALA A 15 -16.74 -10.33 -6.87
CA ALA A 15 -17.59 -9.36 -7.54
C ALA A 15 -17.80 -8.11 -6.65
N ARG A 16 -18.11 -8.30 -5.37
CA ARG A 16 -18.29 -7.22 -4.38
C ARG A 16 -17.04 -6.35 -4.23
N VAL A 17 -15.88 -6.97 -4.08
CA VAL A 17 -14.60 -6.25 -3.96
C VAL A 17 -14.25 -5.54 -5.26
N THR A 18 -14.48 -6.17 -6.41
CA THR A 18 -14.25 -5.52 -7.72
C THR A 18 -15.16 -4.32 -7.92
N GLU A 19 -16.43 -4.42 -7.54
CA GLU A 19 -17.39 -3.31 -7.57
C GLU A 19 -16.96 -2.19 -6.61
N ALA A 20 -16.60 -2.53 -5.37
CA ALA A 20 -16.10 -1.60 -4.37
C ALA A 20 -14.90 -0.80 -4.88
N LEU A 21 -13.89 -1.47 -5.42
CA LEU A 21 -12.73 -0.86 -6.07
C LEU A 21 -13.18 0.04 -7.23
N GLY A 22 -14.07 -0.44 -8.09
CA GLY A 22 -14.63 0.34 -9.20
C GLY A 22 -15.32 1.64 -8.79
N MET A 23 -15.92 1.70 -7.60
CA MET A 23 -16.54 2.93 -7.07
C MET A 23 -15.52 3.96 -6.58
N ILE A 24 -14.40 3.51 -6.02
CA ILE A 24 -13.46 4.37 -5.27
C ILE A 24 -12.22 4.75 -6.07
N THR A 25 -11.78 3.89 -6.99
CA THR A 25 -10.61 4.10 -7.84
C THR A 25 -10.72 5.26 -8.83
N PRO A 26 -11.89 5.62 -9.40
CA PRO A 26 -11.95 6.74 -10.33
C PRO A 26 -11.34 7.98 -9.70
N ARG A 27 -10.37 8.56 -10.43
CA ARG A 27 -9.58 9.70 -9.97
C ARG A 27 -10.47 10.75 -9.31
N TRP A 28 -10.08 11.21 -8.12
CA TRP A 28 -10.76 12.19 -7.26
C TRP A 28 -11.89 11.70 -6.36
N ASN A 29 -12.42 10.49 -6.56
CA ASN A 29 -13.54 10.00 -5.76
C ASN A 29 -13.18 9.92 -4.27
N VAL A 30 -12.05 9.29 -3.92
CA VAL A 30 -11.56 9.22 -2.53
C VAL A 30 -11.37 10.61 -1.93
N ARG A 31 -10.77 11.55 -2.67
CA ARG A 31 -10.55 12.94 -2.22
C ARG A 31 -11.87 13.66 -1.92
N ILE A 32 -12.89 13.47 -2.75
CA ILE A 32 -14.22 14.05 -2.54
C ILE A 32 -14.89 13.45 -1.30
N LEU A 33 -14.83 12.13 -1.11
CA LEU A 33 -15.37 11.45 0.08
C LEU A 33 -14.70 11.93 1.37
N LEU A 34 -13.37 12.10 1.35
CA LEU A 34 -12.61 12.67 2.46
C LEU A 34 -12.98 14.13 2.70
N ALA A 35 -13.19 14.93 1.65
CA ALA A 35 -13.65 16.31 1.79
C ALA A 35 -15.01 16.40 2.49
N LEU A 36 -15.92 15.46 2.21
CA LEU A 36 -17.27 15.36 2.77
C LEU A 36 -17.35 14.67 4.15
N SER A 37 -16.25 14.09 4.64
CA SER A 37 -16.23 13.29 5.88
C SER A 37 -16.66 14.06 7.15
N ALA A 38 -16.39 15.37 7.21
CA ALA A 38 -16.66 16.16 8.41
C ALA A 38 -18.12 16.61 8.53
N ARG A 39 -18.74 16.99 7.41
CA ARG A 39 -20.13 17.48 7.37
C ARG A 39 -20.67 17.52 5.94
N PRO A 40 -22.00 17.47 5.75
CA PRO A 40 -22.63 17.84 4.49
C PRO A 40 -22.31 19.28 4.10
N MET A 41 -22.07 19.53 2.81
CA MET A 41 -21.66 20.83 2.27
C MET A 41 -22.44 21.18 1.01
N ARG A 42 -22.61 22.49 0.73
CA ARG A 42 -23.13 22.92 -0.57
C ARG A 42 -22.11 22.66 -1.66
N TYR A 43 -22.56 22.63 -2.92
CA TYR A 43 -21.66 22.45 -4.07
C TYR A 43 -20.55 23.51 -4.11
N SER A 44 -20.88 24.78 -3.83
CA SER A 44 -19.90 25.88 -3.80
C SER A 44 -18.80 25.66 -2.76
N ASP A 45 -19.18 25.20 -1.57
CA ASP A 45 -18.25 24.99 -0.46
C ASP A 45 -17.36 23.77 -0.73
N LEU A 46 -17.96 22.71 -1.30
CA LEU A 46 -17.20 21.56 -1.77
C LEU A 46 -16.23 21.96 -2.87
N ALA A 47 -16.67 22.69 -3.89
CA ALA A 47 -15.82 23.17 -5.00
C ALA A 47 -14.65 24.02 -4.49
N ALA A 48 -14.88 24.91 -3.52
CA ALA A 48 -13.82 25.69 -2.89
C ALA A 48 -12.81 24.80 -2.14
N LYS A 49 -13.28 23.73 -1.48
CA LYS A 49 -12.43 22.77 -0.75
C LYS A 49 -11.61 21.88 -1.68
N VAL A 50 -12.07 21.62 -2.91
CA VAL A 50 -11.36 20.83 -3.93
C VAL A 50 -10.96 21.69 -5.13
N SER A 51 -10.43 22.88 -4.88
CA SER A 51 -10.10 23.91 -5.88
C SER A 51 -9.06 23.48 -6.92
N TRP A 52 -8.36 22.37 -6.71
CA TRP A 52 -7.45 21.76 -7.70
C TRP A 52 -8.18 21.00 -8.82
N LEU A 53 -9.49 20.77 -8.70
CA LEU A 53 -10.31 20.23 -9.79
C LEU A 53 -10.65 21.34 -10.79
N HIS A 54 -10.50 21.06 -12.08
CA HIS A 54 -10.92 22.02 -13.11
C HIS A 54 -12.44 22.16 -13.13
N ASP A 55 -12.89 23.33 -13.61
CA ASP A 55 -14.32 23.62 -13.77
C ASP A 55 -15.03 22.53 -14.56
N GLY A 56 -16.18 22.11 -14.05
CA GLY A 56 -16.98 21.03 -14.65
C GLY A 56 -16.53 19.60 -14.32
N GLN A 57 -15.38 19.38 -13.67
CA GLN A 57 -14.96 18.03 -13.27
C GLN A 57 -15.65 17.54 -11.99
N LEU A 58 -16.02 18.43 -11.07
CA LEU A 58 -16.61 18.04 -9.80
C LEU A 58 -18.03 17.49 -9.95
N HIS A 59 -18.88 18.14 -10.77
CA HIS A 59 -20.26 17.71 -10.98
C HIS A 59 -20.42 16.24 -11.41
N PRO A 60 -19.77 15.75 -12.49
CA PRO A 60 -19.90 14.35 -12.89
C PRO A 60 -19.36 13.38 -11.82
N LYS A 61 -18.36 13.79 -11.03
CA LYS A 61 -17.81 12.97 -9.93
C LYS A 61 -18.78 12.84 -8.78
N VAL A 62 -19.35 13.96 -8.32
CA VAL A 62 -20.37 13.97 -7.26
C VAL A 62 -21.60 13.19 -7.71
N LYS A 63 -22.02 13.37 -8.97
CA LYS A 63 -23.12 12.59 -9.54
C LYS A 63 -22.82 11.08 -9.52
N ALA A 64 -21.64 10.66 -9.99
CA ALA A 64 -21.26 9.25 -9.97
C ALA A 64 -21.20 8.67 -8.55
N LEU A 65 -20.73 9.45 -7.57
CA LEU A 65 -20.73 9.05 -6.15
C LEU A 65 -22.16 8.95 -5.57
N CYS A 66 -23.08 9.80 -6.04
CA CYS A 66 -24.50 9.68 -5.70
C CYS A 66 -25.12 8.43 -6.33
N ASP A 67 -24.86 8.19 -7.62
CA ASP A 67 -25.36 7.03 -8.35
C ASP A 67 -24.80 5.71 -7.74
N ALA A 68 -23.59 5.73 -7.19
CA ALA A 68 -22.98 4.62 -6.44
C ALA A 68 -23.48 4.49 -4.98
N GLY A 69 -24.30 5.43 -4.49
CA GLY A 69 -24.81 5.43 -3.12
C GLY A 69 -23.77 5.73 -2.04
N LEU A 70 -22.65 6.38 -2.40
CA LEU A 70 -21.61 6.80 -1.44
C LEU A 70 -21.81 8.25 -0.95
N VAL A 71 -22.46 9.08 -1.76
CA VAL A 71 -22.82 10.46 -1.42
C VAL A 71 -24.33 10.62 -1.56
N GLU A 72 -24.93 11.39 -0.67
CA GLU A 72 -26.34 11.75 -0.72
C GLU A 72 -26.49 13.23 -1.10
N ARG A 73 -27.44 13.52 -1.99
CA ARG A 73 -27.88 14.88 -2.31
C ARG A 73 -29.16 15.18 -1.52
N THR A 74 -29.06 16.06 -0.54
CA THR A 74 -30.20 16.52 0.28
C THR A 74 -30.66 17.89 -0.18
N GLU A 75 -31.93 18.02 -0.56
CA GLU A 75 -32.55 19.28 -0.93
C GLU A 75 -33.35 19.84 0.25
N HIS A 76 -32.88 20.95 0.81
CA HIS A 76 -33.54 21.64 1.93
C HIS A 76 -34.55 22.68 1.41
N SER A 77 -34.26 23.29 0.26
CA SER A 77 -35.17 24.14 -0.53
C SER A 77 -34.68 24.25 -1.97
N ALA A 78 -35.48 24.84 -2.86
CA ALA A 78 -35.14 25.02 -4.28
C ALA A 78 -33.78 25.72 -4.54
N ARG A 79 -33.26 26.49 -3.55
CA ARG A 79 -31.94 27.17 -3.63
C ARG A 79 -30.91 26.63 -2.65
N HIS A 80 -31.25 25.60 -1.87
CA HIS A 80 -30.38 25.03 -0.84
C HIS A 80 -30.30 23.52 -0.99
N VAL A 81 -29.19 23.08 -1.59
CA VAL A 81 -28.86 21.66 -1.77
C VAL A 81 -27.51 21.41 -1.13
N THR A 82 -27.43 20.35 -0.32
CA THR A 82 -26.20 19.87 0.30
C THR A 82 -25.85 18.46 -0.17
N TYR A 83 -24.56 18.16 -0.19
CA TYR A 83 -24.02 16.83 -0.45
C TYR A 83 -23.32 16.36 0.81
N GLY A 84 -23.51 15.10 1.19
CA GLY A 84 -22.85 14.48 2.35
C GLY A 84 -22.56 13.02 2.08
N ASN A 85 -21.67 12.40 2.85
CA ASN A 85 -21.47 10.95 2.74
C ASN A 85 -22.72 10.23 3.24
N THR A 86 -23.13 9.16 2.53
CA THR A 86 -24.15 8.23 3.06
C THR A 86 -23.56 7.45 4.25
N GLU A 87 -24.39 6.65 4.93
CA GLU A 87 -23.89 5.67 5.91
C GLU A 87 -22.87 4.72 5.26
N ARG A 88 -23.17 4.20 4.07
CA ARG A 88 -22.26 3.35 3.28
C ARG A 88 -20.95 4.08 2.93
N GLY A 89 -21.02 5.33 2.49
CA GLY A 89 -19.84 6.15 2.18
C GLY A 89 -19.00 6.45 3.42
N SER A 90 -19.64 6.68 4.57
CA SER A 90 -18.96 6.91 5.84
C SER A 90 -18.29 5.64 6.37
N ALA A 91 -18.93 4.48 6.22
CA ALA A 91 -18.39 3.18 6.59
C ALA A 91 -17.19 2.75 5.73
N LEU A 92 -16.99 3.36 4.55
CA LEU A 92 -15.82 3.12 3.70
C LEU A 92 -14.57 3.86 4.20
N LEU A 93 -14.74 5.03 4.84
CA LEU A 93 -13.61 5.88 5.22
C LEU A 93 -12.55 5.15 6.08
N PRO A 94 -12.91 4.29 7.04
CA PRO A 94 -11.93 3.54 7.82
C PRO A 94 -11.20 2.44 7.04
N VAL A 95 -11.64 2.09 5.82
CA VAL A 95 -10.92 1.16 4.94
C VAL A 95 -9.71 1.85 4.28
N LEU A 96 -9.78 3.17 4.05
CA LEU A 96 -8.71 3.90 3.37
C LEU A 96 -7.36 3.85 4.11
N PRO A 97 -7.28 4.02 5.45
CA PRO A 97 -6.02 3.84 6.19
C PRO A 97 -5.46 2.40 6.11
N VAL A 98 -6.30 1.39 5.96
CA VAL A 98 -5.85 -0.02 5.77
C VAL A 98 -5.11 -0.16 4.45
N ILE A 99 -5.62 0.49 3.39
CA ILE A 99 -4.95 0.54 2.08
C ILE A 99 -3.61 1.27 2.19
N VAL A 100 -3.57 2.41 2.89
CA VAL A 100 -2.32 3.17 3.12
C VAL A 100 -1.28 2.31 3.83
N THR A 101 -1.67 1.65 4.92
CA THR A 101 -0.76 0.81 5.72
C THR A 101 -0.13 -0.27 4.85
N TRP A 102 -0.94 -0.98 4.05
CA TRP A 102 -0.43 -1.96 3.10
C TRP A 102 0.52 -1.34 2.07
N ALA A 103 0.16 -0.17 1.53
CA ALA A 103 0.95 0.52 0.53
C ALA A 103 2.34 0.91 1.06
N GLU A 104 2.40 1.46 2.27
CA GLU A 104 3.64 1.87 2.94
C GLU A 104 4.56 0.69 3.28
N GLU A 105 3.97 -0.47 3.58
CA GLU A 105 4.71 -1.70 3.90
C GLU A 105 5.24 -2.43 2.65
N HIS A 106 4.54 -2.33 1.52
CA HIS A 106 4.74 -3.25 0.40
C HIS A 106 5.01 -2.61 -0.96
N LEU A 107 4.65 -1.34 -1.16
CA LEU A 107 5.02 -0.62 -2.37
C LEU A 107 6.40 0.01 -2.18
N GLU A 108 7.15 0.12 -3.27
CA GLU A 108 8.44 0.83 -3.24
C GLU A 108 8.22 2.26 -2.74
N LYS A 109 9.03 2.67 -1.77
CA LYS A 109 9.02 4.05 -1.29
C LYS A 109 9.55 4.91 -2.43
N ALA A 110 8.72 5.79 -2.95
CA ALA A 110 9.16 6.78 -3.92
C ALA A 110 10.33 7.59 -3.32
N ASP A 111 11.20 8.10 -4.19
CA ASP A 111 12.36 8.93 -3.80
C ASP A 111 11.95 10.20 -3.01
N HIS A 112 10.67 10.55 -3.02
CA HIS A 112 10.07 11.58 -2.19
C HIS A 112 8.95 11.02 -1.30
N PRO A 113 8.76 11.57 -0.08
CA PRO A 113 7.62 11.20 0.78
C PRO A 113 6.31 11.47 0.03
N LEU A 114 5.58 10.42 -0.33
CA LEU A 114 4.24 10.55 -0.90
C LEU A 114 3.25 10.94 0.21
N MET A 115 2.25 11.73 -0.15
CA MET A 115 1.12 11.97 0.74
C MET A 115 0.28 10.70 0.85
N ALA A 116 -0.35 10.45 2.01
CA ALA A 116 -1.21 9.27 2.22
C ALA A 116 -2.29 9.08 1.14
N ILE A 117 -2.79 10.18 0.57
CA ILE A 117 -3.77 10.14 -0.51
C ILE A 117 -3.21 9.60 -1.83
N GLU A 118 -1.93 9.84 -2.11
CA GLU A 118 -1.25 9.34 -3.31
C GLU A 118 -1.03 7.83 -3.17
N HIS A 119 -0.62 7.36 -1.99
CA HIS A 119 -0.54 5.93 -1.69
C HIS A 119 -1.88 5.21 -1.90
N ILE A 120 -3.01 5.83 -1.52
CA ILE A 120 -4.33 5.26 -1.78
C ILE A 120 -4.59 5.18 -3.29
N GLU A 121 -4.40 6.28 -4.03
CA GLU A 121 -4.68 6.33 -5.47
C GLU A 121 -3.83 5.31 -6.25
N ASP A 122 -2.55 5.18 -5.91
CA ASP A 122 -1.64 4.21 -6.53
C ASP A 122 -2.06 2.77 -6.23
N SER A 123 -2.33 2.46 -4.96
CA SER A 123 -2.81 1.14 -4.53
C SER A 123 -4.12 0.76 -5.21
N LEU A 124 -5.07 1.69 -5.30
CA LEU A 124 -6.34 1.47 -5.98
C LEU A 124 -6.15 1.22 -7.48
N THR A 125 -5.22 1.93 -8.11
CA THR A 125 -4.88 1.71 -9.53
C THR A 125 -4.33 0.31 -9.75
N LEU A 126 -3.46 -0.19 -8.85
CA LEU A 126 -2.95 -1.57 -8.90
C LEU A 126 -4.07 -2.60 -8.72
N LEU A 127 -4.94 -2.41 -7.72
CA LEU A 127 -5.99 -3.39 -7.37
C LEU A 127 -7.14 -3.45 -8.36
N THR A 128 -7.40 -2.36 -9.08
CA THR A 128 -8.51 -2.26 -10.05
C THR A 128 -8.09 -2.72 -11.44
N ARG A 129 -6.83 -3.12 -11.66
CA ARG A 129 -6.40 -3.69 -12.93
C ARG A 129 -7.28 -4.88 -13.30
N ARG A 130 -7.51 -5.05 -14.60
CA ARG A 130 -8.44 -6.06 -15.12
C ARG A 130 -8.05 -7.46 -14.62
N HIS A 131 -9.00 -8.15 -14.00
CA HIS A 131 -8.83 -9.48 -13.39
C HIS A 131 -7.88 -9.57 -12.18
N ALA A 132 -7.30 -8.47 -11.69
CA ALA A 132 -6.33 -8.50 -10.60
C ALA A 132 -6.92 -9.11 -9.32
N ALA A 133 -8.02 -8.56 -8.81
CA ALA A 133 -8.69 -9.06 -7.60
C ALA A 133 -9.01 -10.56 -7.69
N ALA A 134 -9.55 -11.01 -8.84
CA ALA A 134 -9.89 -12.41 -9.05
C ALA A 134 -8.65 -13.32 -9.05
N ILE A 135 -7.59 -12.95 -9.78
CA ILE A 135 -6.34 -13.74 -9.82
C ILE A 135 -5.74 -13.86 -8.42
N LEU A 136 -5.65 -12.75 -7.68
CA LEU A 136 -5.10 -12.74 -6.33
C LEU A 136 -5.92 -13.63 -5.39
N TRP A 137 -7.24 -13.61 -5.51
CA TRP A 137 -8.14 -14.46 -4.72
C TRP A 137 -7.91 -15.95 -4.97
N VAL A 138 -7.80 -16.34 -6.24
CA VAL A 138 -7.56 -17.74 -6.63
C VAL A 138 -6.19 -18.19 -6.12
N LEU A 139 -5.16 -17.36 -6.27
CA LEU A 139 -3.83 -17.66 -5.76
C LEU A 139 -3.80 -17.76 -4.23
N LYS A 140 -4.57 -16.94 -3.50
CA LYS A 140 -4.71 -17.06 -2.05
C LYS A 140 -5.33 -18.40 -1.65
N THR A 141 -6.36 -18.80 -2.38
CA THR A 141 -7.15 -20.01 -2.08
C THR A 141 -6.35 -21.29 -2.34
N TYR A 142 -5.61 -21.34 -3.45
CA TYR A 142 -4.94 -22.58 -3.90
C TYR A 142 -3.42 -22.56 -3.73
N GLN A 143 -2.84 -21.47 -3.22
CA GLN A 143 -1.40 -21.22 -2.98
C GLN A 143 -0.52 -21.23 -4.23
N GLU A 144 -0.53 -22.31 -5.01
CA GLU A 144 0.23 -22.46 -6.26
C GLU A 144 -0.67 -22.92 -7.41
N VAL A 145 -0.76 -22.11 -8.48
CA VAL A 145 -1.68 -22.37 -9.58
C VAL A 145 -1.01 -22.12 -10.93
N SER A 146 -1.15 -23.06 -11.86
CA SER A 146 -0.69 -22.87 -13.24
C SER A 146 -1.50 -21.79 -13.96
N GLY A 147 -0.89 -21.05 -14.89
CA GLY A 147 -1.58 -20.03 -15.69
C GLY A 147 -2.81 -20.58 -16.44
N ARG A 148 -2.74 -21.82 -16.92
CA ARG A 148 -3.87 -22.48 -17.61
C ARG A 148 -5.02 -22.80 -16.66
N THR A 149 -4.72 -23.19 -15.42
CA THR A 149 -5.75 -23.39 -14.38
C THR A 149 -6.37 -22.05 -13.96
N LEU A 150 -5.55 -21.00 -13.78
CA LEU A 150 -6.05 -19.65 -13.49
C LEU A 150 -6.99 -19.14 -14.58
N ALA A 151 -6.63 -19.31 -15.84
CA ALA A 151 -7.48 -18.92 -16.97
C ALA A 151 -8.86 -19.60 -16.91
N ARG A 152 -8.91 -20.90 -16.62
CA ARG A 152 -10.18 -21.64 -16.52
C ARG A 152 -11.06 -21.17 -15.36
N LEU A 153 -10.44 -20.75 -14.25
CA LEU A 153 -11.16 -20.33 -13.05
C LEU A 153 -11.64 -18.87 -13.13
N VAL A 154 -10.78 -17.97 -13.62
CA VAL A 154 -11.04 -16.52 -13.65
C VAL A 154 -11.73 -16.10 -14.94
N MET A 155 -11.46 -16.77 -16.06
CA MET A 155 -11.89 -16.38 -17.40
C MET A 155 -12.47 -17.57 -18.19
N PRO A 156 -13.52 -18.24 -17.69
CA PRO A 156 -14.02 -19.50 -18.27
C PRO A 156 -14.50 -19.36 -19.71
N ASN A 157 -14.96 -18.16 -20.11
CA ASN A 157 -15.54 -17.88 -21.43
C ASN A 157 -14.57 -17.10 -22.35
N SER A 158 -13.27 -17.07 -22.06
CA SER A 158 -12.28 -16.32 -22.85
C SER A 158 -11.13 -17.21 -23.28
N ASP A 159 -10.39 -16.79 -24.31
CA ASP A 159 -9.13 -17.46 -24.67
C ASP A 159 -8.19 -17.45 -23.46
N TRP A 160 -7.67 -18.64 -23.11
CA TRP A 160 -6.82 -18.84 -21.94
C TRP A 160 -5.52 -18.02 -22.00
N THR A 161 -5.06 -17.63 -23.18
CA THR A 161 -3.88 -16.79 -23.35
C THR A 161 -4.08 -15.37 -22.81
N ASN A 162 -5.33 -14.91 -22.68
CA ASN A 162 -5.66 -13.59 -22.14
C ASN A 162 -5.36 -13.44 -20.64
N ILE A 163 -5.03 -14.53 -19.94
CA ILE A 163 -4.60 -14.49 -18.54
C ILE A 163 -3.17 -13.96 -18.38
N TYR A 164 -2.32 -14.08 -19.41
CA TYR A 164 -0.90 -13.75 -19.29
C TYR A 164 -0.61 -12.24 -19.22
N PRO A 165 -1.30 -11.35 -19.96
CA PRO A 165 -1.13 -9.92 -19.77
C PRO A 165 -1.37 -9.45 -18.32
N PRO A 166 -2.51 -9.76 -17.65
CA PRO A 166 -2.69 -9.36 -16.26
C PRO A 166 -1.75 -10.09 -15.29
N LEU A 167 -1.39 -11.36 -15.55
CA LEU A 167 -0.39 -12.05 -14.72
C LEU A 167 0.99 -11.41 -14.79
N ARG A 168 1.46 -11.01 -15.98
CA ARG A 168 2.72 -10.29 -16.12
C ARG A 168 2.69 -8.98 -15.36
N GLN A 169 1.60 -8.21 -15.49
CA GLN A 169 1.44 -6.98 -14.72
C GLN A 169 1.49 -7.23 -13.21
N LEU A 170 0.81 -8.26 -12.69
CA LEU A 170 0.87 -8.60 -11.26
C LEU A 170 2.26 -9.06 -10.79
N VAL A 171 3.05 -9.66 -11.68
CA VAL A 171 4.46 -10.00 -11.41
C VAL A 171 5.32 -8.73 -11.41
N ASP A 172 5.12 -7.84 -12.38
CA ASP A 172 5.83 -6.57 -12.49
C ASP A 172 5.49 -5.64 -11.31
N ASP A 173 4.24 -5.65 -10.85
CA ASP A 173 3.74 -4.94 -9.66
C ASP A 173 4.13 -5.67 -8.34
N ALA A 174 4.96 -6.72 -8.42
CA ALA A 174 5.46 -7.56 -7.32
C ALA A 174 4.39 -8.25 -6.45
N LEU A 175 3.13 -8.33 -6.87
CA LEU A 175 2.02 -8.97 -6.14
C LEU A 175 1.98 -10.49 -6.29
N VAL A 176 2.55 -11.00 -7.38
CA VAL A 176 2.57 -12.43 -7.72
C VAL A 176 4.00 -12.84 -8.07
N ASN A 177 4.41 -14.01 -7.62
CA ASN A 177 5.70 -14.62 -7.95
C ASN A 177 5.52 -15.82 -8.88
N THR A 178 6.50 -16.04 -9.76
CA THR A 178 6.61 -17.25 -10.57
C THR A 178 8.09 -17.62 -10.75
N GLU A 179 8.38 -18.92 -10.83
CA GLU A 179 9.75 -19.42 -11.07
C GLU A 179 10.14 -19.41 -12.55
N GLY A 180 9.40 -18.66 -13.37
CA GLY A 180 9.66 -18.50 -14.80
C GLY A 180 8.57 -19.12 -15.69
N LYS A 181 8.82 -19.12 -17.00
CA LYS A 181 7.81 -19.52 -18.00
C LYS A 181 7.30 -20.94 -17.75
N GLY A 182 5.99 -21.09 -17.65
CA GLY A 182 5.32 -22.39 -17.48
C GLY A 182 5.32 -22.94 -16.05
N ARG A 183 6.00 -22.28 -15.10
CA ARG A 183 5.95 -22.63 -13.68
C ARG A 183 4.66 -22.09 -13.05
N PRO A 184 4.18 -22.69 -11.95
CA PRO A 184 3.01 -22.17 -11.24
C PRO A 184 3.26 -20.75 -10.72
N TYR A 185 2.18 -20.02 -10.55
CA TYR A 185 2.14 -18.71 -9.93
C TYR A 185 1.73 -18.87 -8.46
N ARG A 186 2.30 -18.05 -7.59
CA ARG A 186 1.95 -17.96 -6.17
C ARG A 186 1.89 -16.51 -5.73
N LEU A 187 1.17 -16.20 -4.66
CA LEU A 187 1.21 -14.86 -4.09
C LEU A 187 2.61 -14.53 -3.58
N SER A 188 3.04 -13.29 -3.79
CA SER A 188 4.25 -12.76 -3.14
C SER A 188 3.97 -12.39 -1.68
N ALA A 189 4.97 -11.83 -0.98
CA ALA A 189 4.77 -11.27 0.35
C ALA A 189 3.78 -10.08 0.32
N SER A 190 3.92 -9.17 -0.65
CA SER A 190 3.01 -8.02 -0.82
C SER A 190 1.60 -8.45 -1.24
N GLY A 191 1.49 -9.44 -2.13
CA GLY A 191 0.20 -10.03 -2.50
C GLY A 191 -0.51 -10.71 -1.33
N ASN A 192 0.24 -11.36 -0.43
CA ASN A 192 -0.33 -11.89 0.82
C ASN A 192 -0.70 -10.79 1.82
N GLY A 193 0.05 -9.67 1.83
CA GLY A 193 -0.21 -8.50 2.64
C GLY A 193 -1.55 -7.82 2.35
N LEU A 194 -2.18 -8.08 1.19
CA LEU A 194 -3.50 -7.54 0.85
C LEU A 194 -4.66 -8.10 1.69
N GLY A 195 -4.42 -9.06 2.58
CA GLY A 195 -5.45 -9.68 3.42
C GLY A 195 -6.36 -8.68 4.15
N PRO A 196 -5.82 -7.74 4.94
CA PRO A 196 -6.61 -6.70 5.60
C PRO A 196 -7.40 -5.83 4.61
N VAL A 197 -6.83 -5.51 3.45
CA VAL A 197 -7.50 -4.67 2.43
C VAL A 197 -8.70 -5.39 1.82
N PHE A 198 -8.51 -6.61 1.32
CA PHE A 198 -9.59 -7.36 0.66
C PHE A 198 -10.66 -7.83 1.64
N SER A 199 -10.27 -8.20 2.86
CA SER A 199 -11.25 -8.54 3.90
C SER A 199 -12.08 -7.33 4.34
N ALA A 200 -11.47 -6.15 4.51
CA ALA A 200 -12.18 -4.92 4.85
C ALA A 200 -13.11 -4.46 3.71
N LEU A 201 -12.66 -4.50 2.46
CA LEU A 201 -13.50 -4.20 1.30
C LEU A 201 -14.66 -5.19 1.14
N SER A 202 -14.41 -6.48 1.38
CA SER A 202 -15.46 -7.51 1.34
C SER A 202 -16.51 -7.30 2.43
N ALA A 203 -16.08 -7.08 3.68
CA ALA A 203 -16.98 -6.78 4.79
C ALA A 203 -17.81 -5.51 4.53
N TRP A 204 -17.16 -4.42 4.10
CA TRP A 204 -17.83 -3.17 3.75
C TRP A 204 -18.85 -3.36 2.62
N ALA A 205 -18.47 -4.05 1.54
CA ALA A 205 -19.36 -4.28 0.41
C ALA A 205 -20.56 -5.20 0.77
N ALA A 206 -20.38 -6.07 1.76
CA ALA A 206 -21.44 -6.90 2.34
C ALA A 206 -22.31 -6.16 3.38
N GLY A 207 -22.00 -4.91 3.71
CA GLY A 207 -22.66 -4.16 4.79
C GLY A 207 -22.38 -4.72 6.19
N GLN A 208 -21.33 -5.52 6.34
CA GLN A 208 -20.87 -6.06 7.62
C GLN A 208 -19.95 -5.05 8.32
N PRO A 209 -19.90 -5.04 9.66
CA PRO A 209 -19.02 -4.15 10.40
C PRO A 209 -17.54 -4.54 10.20
N LEU A 210 -16.65 -3.55 10.09
CA LEU A 210 -15.25 -3.78 9.73
C LEU A 210 -14.46 -4.63 10.74
N HIS A 211 -14.90 -4.73 12.00
CA HIS A 211 -14.24 -5.60 12.98
C HIS A 211 -14.40 -7.10 12.67
N GLU A 212 -15.42 -7.47 11.88
CA GLU A 212 -15.62 -8.84 11.41
C GLU A 212 -14.74 -9.21 10.22
N ALA A 213 -14.12 -8.21 9.55
CA ALA A 213 -13.26 -8.44 8.40
C ALA A 213 -12.12 -9.43 8.69
N ALA A 214 -11.55 -9.40 9.89
CA ALA A 214 -10.48 -10.31 10.29
C ALA A 214 -10.88 -11.81 10.23
N SER A 215 -12.18 -12.12 10.29
CA SER A 215 -12.71 -13.48 10.25
C SER A 215 -13.05 -13.96 8.84
N HIS A 216 -12.73 -13.18 7.80
CA HIS A 216 -13.05 -13.52 6.42
C HIS A 216 -12.42 -14.87 6.00
N PRO A 217 -13.14 -15.78 5.32
CA PRO A 217 -12.69 -17.17 5.10
C PRO A 217 -11.40 -17.30 4.27
N VAL A 218 -11.18 -16.41 3.29
CA VAL A 218 -9.99 -16.43 2.41
C VAL A 218 -8.91 -15.42 2.82
N TRP A 219 -9.33 -14.18 3.12
CA TRP A 219 -8.44 -13.04 3.39
C TRP A 219 -8.40 -12.60 4.85
N GLY A 220 -9.21 -13.21 5.72
CA GLY A 220 -9.08 -13.08 7.17
C GLY A 220 -7.74 -13.64 7.62
N SER A 221 -7.30 -13.24 8.81
CA SER A 221 -5.89 -13.35 9.22
C SER A 221 -5.28 -14.75 9.00
N PRO A 222 -4.15 -14.87 8.30
CA PRO A 222 -3.13 -15.83 8.70
C PRO A 222 -2.42 -15.24 9.92
N HIS A 223 -2.40 -15.95 11.05
CA HIS A 223 -1.44 -15.62 12.11
C HIS A 223 -0.02 -15.69 11.52
N ALA A 224 0.71 -14.58 11.63
CA ALA A 224 2.17 -14.44 11.59
C ALA A 224 2.97 -15.42 10.69
N GLY A 225 3.43 -14.92 9.53
CA GLY A 225 4.82 -15.20 9.15
C GLY A 225 5.71 -14.58 10.25
N PRO A 226 6.81 -15.24 10.69
CA PRO A 226 7.54 -14.78 11.86
C PRO A 226 7.94 -13.33 11.64
N ALA A 227 7.44 -12.46 12.53
CA ALA A 227 7.97 -11.13 12.69
C ALA A 227 9.49 -11.25 12.68
N SER A 228 10.14 -10.58 11.74
CA SER A 228 11.57 -10.28 11.81
C SER A 228 11.85 -9.92 13.26
N LYS A 229 12.65 -10.76 13.94
CA LYS A 229 12.94 -10.60 15.38
C LYS A 229 13.14 -9.11 15.67
N PRO A 230 12.49 -8.53 16.69
CA PRO A 230 12.85 -7.18 17.09
C PRO A 230 14.33 -7.22 17.40
N TRP A 231 15.09 -6.35 16.75
CA TRP A 231 16.47 -6.11 17.11
C TRP A 231 16.44 -5.69 18.58
N VAL A 232 16.84 -6.62 19.45
CA VAL A 232 17.10 -6.32 20.85
C VAL A 232 18.43 -5.58 20.85
N SER A 233 18.38 -4.26 20.75
CA SER A 233 19.47 -3.40 21.18
C SER A 233 19.08 -2.81 22.53
N SER A 234 19.92 -3.13 23.52
CA SER A 234 19.98 -2.53 24.86
C SER A 234 18.77 -2.67 25.78
N LEU A 235 18.66 -3.83 26.43
CA LEU A 235 18.45 -3.81 27.88
C LEU A 235 19.83 -3.90 28.53
N SER A 236 20.36 -2.73 28.92
CA SER A 236 21.53 -2.65 29.79
C SER A 236 21.21 -3.41 31.08
N ARG A 237 21.79 -4.60 31.20
CA ARG A 237 21.79 -5.37 32.43
C ARG A 237 22.53 -4.55 33.50
N THR A 238 21.78 -3.90 34.38
CA THR A 238 22.29 -3.41 35.66
C THR A 238 22.62 -4.64 36.49
N ALA A 239 23.91 -4.93 36.68
CA ALA A 239 24.37 -5.96 37.59
C ALA A 239 24.26 -5.46 39.05
N PRO A 240 23.95 -6.35 40.01
CA PRO A 240 23.81 -5.99 41.42
C PRO A 240 25.15 -5.72 42.08
N GLY A 241 25.11 -4.86 43.11
CA GLY A 241 26.28 -4.31 43.78
C GLY A 241 27.11 -5.32 44.59
N THR A 242 28.39 -4.99 44.70
CA THR A 242 29.35 -5.58 45.62
C THR A 242 29.96 -4.46 46.47
N PRO A 243 30.10 -4.61 47.80
CA PRO A 243 30.58 -3.53 48.67
C PRO A 243 32.12 -3.39 48.69
N LEU A 244 32.58 -2.16 48.94
CA LEU A 244 33.93 -1.73 49.33
C LEU A 244 34.19 -1.96 50.85
N PRO A 245 35.37 -1.65 51.47
CA PRO A 245 36.69 -1.18 50.96
C PRO A 245 37.91 -1.92 51.58
N THR A 246 39.16 -1.51 51.27
CA THR A 246 40.19 -1.00 52.24
C THR A 246 41.57 -0.75 51.56
N ARG A 247 42.02 0.53 51.63
CA ARG A 247 43.38 1.13 51.85
C ARG A 247 44.63 0.38 51.31
N ALA A 248 45.61 0.99 50.64
CA ALA A 248 46.41 2.18 50.99
C ALA A 248 47.30 2.67 49.78
N PRO A 249 48.00 3.83 49.89
CA PRO A 249 48.47 4.72 48.80
C PRO A 249 49.91 4.40 48.29
N GLU A 250 50.54 5.05 47.29
CA GLU A 250 51.09 6.42 47.30
C GLU A 250 52.03 6.62 46.06
N VAL A 251 51.79 7.70 45.27
CA VAL A 251 52.74 8.64 44.58
C VAL A 251 53.71 8.10 43.48
N ALA A 252 53.55 8.41 42.17
CA ALA A 252 53.72 9.65 41.36
C ALA A 252 55.17 9.83 40.78
N PRO A 253 55.48 10.81 39.89
CA PRO A 253 54.87 11.15 38.59
C PRO A 253 55.94 11.48 37.49
N ALA A 254 55.49 11.80 36.27
CA ALA A 254 56.10 12.85 35.41
C ALA A 254 55.10 13.22 34.29
N THR A 255 54.16 14.13 34.55
CA THR A 255 54.17 15.54 34.10
C THR A 255 54.32 15.74 32.60
N TRP A 256 53.18 15.99 31.93
CA TRP A 256 53.09 16.53 30.58
C TRP A 256 52.65 17.99 30.66
N GLN A 257 53.48 18.87 30.09
CA GLN A 257 53.30 20.30 29.84
C GLN A 257 54.26 20.60 28.67
N SER A 258 54.02 21.44 27.68
CA SER A 258 52.95 22.36 27.34
C SER A 258 53.13 22.67 25.84
N ARG A 259 52.02 22.97 25.15
CA ARG A 259 51.92 23.84 23.97
C ARG A 259 53.23 24.18 23.22
N GLU A 260 53.42 23.57 22.06
CA GLU A 260 53.99 24.22 20.85
C GLU A 260 53.22 23.64 19.65
N LEU A 261 52.16 24.28 19.14
CA LEU A 261 52.15 25.42 18.21
C LEU A 261 52.97 25.16 16.94
N PHE A 262 52.25 24.68 15.92
CA PHE A 262 52.48 24.78 14.46
C PHE A 262 53.91 24.69 13.94
N SER A 263 54.16 23.74 13.01
CA SER A 263 54.81 24.04 11.73
C SER A 263 54.72 22.91 10.71
N HIS A 264 54.63 23.33 9.45
CA HIS A 264 54.43 22.59 8.22
C HIS A 264 55.69 21.85 7.74
N SER A 265 55.51 20.86 6.87
CA SER A 265 56.35 20.77 5.66
C SER A 265 55.72 19.85 4.61
N THR A 266 55.52 20.46 3.44
CA THR A 266 55.22 19.89 2.13
C THR A 266 56.36 19.03 1.60
N THR A 267 56.07 18.04 0.75
CA THR A 267 57.08 17.43 -0.13
C THR A 267 56.53 17.36 -1.56
N THR A 268 57.35 17.84 -2.49
CA THR A 268 57.12 18.04 -3.92
C THR A 268 57.86 16.99 -4.75
N GLY A 269 57.18 16.46 -5.78
CA GLY A 269 57.72 16.14 -7.12
C GLY A 269 58.27 14.73 -7.40
N PRO A 270 58.49 14.34 -8.68
CA PRO A 270 58.31 15.13 -9.91
C PRO A 270 57.48 14.46 -11.05
N GLU A 271 57.40 15.23 -12.12
CA GLU A 271 56.53 15.29 -13.30
C GLU A 271 57.08 14.57 -14.55
N THR A 272 56.19 14.18 -15.49
CA THR A 272 56.30 14.14 -16.98
C THR A 272 55.39 13.02 -17.54
N ALA A 273 54.70 13.08 -18.68
CA ALA A 273 54.37 14.11 -19.66
C ALA A 273 53.17 13.59 -20.50
N LEU A 274 52.32 14.48 -20.99
CA LEU A 274 51.31 14.22 -22.05
C LEU A 274 51.96 14.40 -23.43
N PRO A 275 51.35 13.83 -24.49
CA PRO A 275 50.84 14.75 -25.51
C PRO A 275 49.44 14.39 -26.05
N ALA A 276 48.82 15.43 -26.59
CA ALA A 276 47.45 15.51 -27.07
C ALA A 276 47.23 14.98 -28.51
N GLY A 277 45.97 14.67 -28.84
CA GLY A 277 45.50 14.54 -30.22
C GLY A 277 44.06 13.99 -30.31
N GLY A 278 43.06 14.86 -30.45
CA GLY A 278 41.67 14.48 -30.78
C GLY A 278 41.47 14.20 -32.29
N PRO A 279 40.28 14.40 -32.90
CA PRO A 279 38.93 14.44 -32.35
C PRO A 279 37.93 13.49 -33.09
N ARG A 280 36.71 13.39 -32.53
CA ARG A 280 35.39 13.20 -33.17
C ARG A 280 35.28 12.44 -34.51
N ARG A 281 34.51 11.36 -34.47
CA ARG A 281 33.29 11.19 -35.28
C ARG A 281 32.24 10.44 -34.47
#